data_AF-A0A968ZEP5-F1
#
_entry.id   AF-A0A968ZEP5-F1
#
_cell.length_a   1.000
_cell.length_b   1.000
_cell.length_c   1.000
_cell.angle_alpha   90.00
_cell.angle_beta   90.00
_cell.angle_gamma   90.00
#
_symmetry.space_group_name_H-M   'P 1'
#
loop_
_entity.id
_entity.type
_entity.pdbx_description
1 polymer ?
#
loop_
_entity_poly.entity_id
_entity_poly.type
_entity_poly.pdbx_seq_one_letter_code
_entity_poly.pdbx_strand_id
1 'polypeptide(L)'
;MSRGKDFLDELVEEWTQKEPHFPEMLAAAKARRELAKRLIAARQELGLSQTMVAAAMQTAQSVVSNLEAGSDVKLSTVQRYCEVLGQPLLLSLGPRKPAKRAKGTVVSRAQGGKHATVSRSGRSGR
;
A
#
# COMPACT_ATOMS: atom_id res chain seq x y z
N MET A 1 24.01 2.21 -25.56
CA MET A 1 24.35 1.42 -24.34
C MET A 1 23.15 0.55 -24.02
N SER A 2 23.16 -0.68 -24.52
CA SER A 2 22.09 -1.65 -24.27
C SER A 2 22.24 -2.14 -22.83
N ARG A 3 21.41 -1.64 -21.91
CA ARG A 3 21.30 -2.25 -20.59
C ARG A 3 20.39 -3.45 -20.72
N GLY A 4 21.00 -4.63 -20.93
CA GLY A 4 20.41 -5.86 -20.43
C GLY A 4 20.14 -5.72 -18.93
N LYS A 5 19.31 -6.62 -18.38
CA LYS A 5 18.93 -6.63 -16.97
C LYS A 5 20.12 -6.21 -16.09
N ASP A 6 19.96 -5.10 -15.38
CA ASP A 6 21.02 -4.64 -14.49
C ASP A 6 20.97 -5.41 -13.16
N PHE A 7 21.97 -5.21 -12.31
CA PHE A 7 22.04 -5.86 -10.99
C PHE A 7 20.77 -5.62 -10.14
N LEU A 8 20.10 -4.47 -10.30
CA LEU A 8 18.86 -4.21 -9.59
C LEU A 8 17.70 -5.00 -10.19
N ASP A 9 17.65 -5.17 -11.50
CA ASP A 9 16.68 -6.04 -12.17
C ASP A 9 16.81 -7.50 -11.70
N GLU A 10 18.05 -8.00 -11.57
CA GLU A 10 18.33 -9.34 -11.03
C GLU A 10 17.83 -9.50 -9.59
N LEU A 11 18.09 -8.51 -8.72
CA LEU A 11 17.59 -8.51 -7.35
C LEU A 11 16.05 -8.46 -7.31
N VAL A 12 15.43 -7.65 -8.17
CA VAL A 12 13.97 -7.58 -8.24
C VAL A 12 13.38 -8.94 -8.63
N GLU A 13 14.00 -9.65 -9.58
CA GLU A 13 13.58 -11.00 -9.98
C GLU A 13 13.74 -12.00 -8.83
N GLU A 14 14.88 -12.01 -8.15
CA GLU A 14 15.12 -12.88 -7.00
C GLU A 14 14.09 -12.66 -5.89
N TRP A 15 13.81 -11.41 -5.53
CA TRP A 15 12.84 -11.07 -4.50
C TRP A 15 11.40 -11.35 -4.93
N THR A 16 11.08 -11.20 -6.22
CA THR A 16 9.76 -11.55 -6.78
C THR A 16 9.51 -13.05 -6.74
N GLN A 17 10.55 -13.88 -6.91
CA GLN A 17 10.43 -15.33 -6.76
C GLN A 17 10.13 -15.74 -5.31
N LYS A 18 10.73 -15.03 -4.33
CA LYS A 18 10.52 -15.30 -2.89
C LYS A 18 9.19 -14.77 -2.38
N GLU A 19 8.75 -13.61 -2.87
CA GLU A 19 7.54 -12.93 -2.42
C GLU A 19 6.72 -12.45 -3.63
N PRO A 20 5.66 -13.17 -4.03
CA PRO A 20 4.87 -12.84 -5.24
C PRO A 20 4.25 -11.44 -5.24
N HIS A 21 4.05 -10.82 -4.06
CA HIS A 21 3.52 -9.46 -3.91
C HIS A 21 4.61 -8.37 -3.98
N PHE A 22 5.90 -8.73 -4.03
CA PHE A 22 7.01 -7.79 -4.05
C PHE A 22 6.92 -6.74 -5.17
N PRO A 23 6.54 -7.07 -6.42
CA PRO A 23 6.37 -6.06 -7.47
C PRO A 23 5.31 -5.00 -7.15
N GLU A 24 4.20 -5.40 -6.51
CA GLU A 24 3.13 -4.47 -6.12
C GLU A 24 3.60 -3.54 -4.99
N MET A 25 4.33 -4.08 -4.01
CA MET A 25 4.96 -3.29 -2.94
C MET A 25 5.99 -2.30 -3.48
N LEU A 26 6.84 -2.74 -4.40
CA LEU A 26 7.85 -1.89 -5.05
C LEU A 26 7.19 -0.78 -5.86
N ALA A 27 6.12 -1.08 -6.60
CA ALA A 27 5.34 -0.09 -7.34
C ALA A 27 4.72 0.95 -6.40
N ALA A 28 4.13 0.53 -5.28
CA ALA A 28 3.59 1.43 -4.27
C ALA A 28 4.68 2.31 -3.62
N ALA A 29 5.85 1.76 -3.34
CA ALA A 29 6.99 2.51 -2.81
C ALA A 29 7.54 3.54 -3.83
N LYS A 30 7.62 3.16 -5.12
CA LYS A 30 7.99 4.08 -6.21
C LYS A 30 6.99 5.22 -6.32
N ALA A 31 5.68 4.94 -6.29
CA ALA A 31 4.65 5.96 -6.34
C ALA A 31 4.75 6.97 -5.18
N ARG A 32 4.99 6.49 -3.95
CA ARG A 32 5.23 7.37 -2.79
C ARG A 32 6.46 8.25 -2.95
N ARG A 33 7.57 7.70 -3.46
CA ARG A 33 8.78 8.48 -3.76
C ARG A 33 8.57 9.54 -4.82
N GLU A 34 7.82 9.23 -5.88
CA GLU A 34 7.52 10.21 -6.92
C GLU A 34 6.63 11.35 -6.41
N LEU A 35 5.65 11.07 -5.55
CA LEU A 35 4.90 12.12 -4.86
C LEU A 35 5.83 13.00 -4.01
N ALA A 36 6.70 12.38 -3.20
CA ALA A 36 7.63 13.11 -2.34
C ALA A 36 8.57 14.02 -3.15
N LYS A 37 9.10 13.56 -4.29
CA LYS A 37 9.92 14.40 -5.19
C LYS A 37 9.18 15.63 -5.69
N ARG A 38 7.89 15.50 -6.05
CA ARG A 38 7.07 16.63 -6.50
C ARG A 38 6.88 17.66 -5.37
N LEU A 39 6.62 17.18 -4.16
CA LEU A 39 6.50 18.04 -2.98
C LEU A 39 7.80 18.79 -2.69
N ILE A 40 8.95 18.09 -2.74
CA ILE A 40 10.27 18.70 -2.57
C ILE A 40 10.53 19.77 -3.64
N ALA A 41 10.25 19.47 -4.90
CA ALA A 41 10.45 20.40 -6.00
C ALA A 41 9.61 21.68 -5.80
N ALA A 42 8.31 21.54 -5.51
CA ALA A 42 7.43 22.67 -5.24
C ALA A 42 7.90 23.50 -4.03
N ARG A 43 8.37 22.86 -2.95
CA ARG A 43 8.96 23.56 -1.80
C ARG A 43 10.21 24.35 -2.20
N GLN A 44 11.10 23.74 -2.99
CA GLN A 44 12.35 24.36 -3.44
C GLN A 44 12.08 25.55 -4.37
N GLU A 45 11.08 25.46 -5.25
CA GLU A 45 10.65 26.57 -6.12
C GLU A 45 10.18 27.79 -5.32
N LEU A 46 9.57 27.58 -4.15
CA LEU A 46 9.18 28.64 -3.22
C LEU A 46 10.33 29.13 -2.31
N GLY A 47 11.54 28.57 -2.46
CA GLY A 47 12.69 28.91 -1.61
C GLY A 47 12.53 28.48 -0.15
N LEU A 48 11.59 27.57 0.15
CA LEU A 48 11.29 27.17 1.52
C LEU A 48 12.23 26.06 1.99
N SER A 49 12.71 26.10 3.23
CA SER A 49 13.42 25.00 3.86
C SER A 49 12.44 24.04 4.54
N GLN A 50 12.89 22.82 4.85
CA GLN A 50 12.08 21.87 5.62
C GLN A 50 11.68 22.43 7.00
N THR A 51 12.57 23.18 7.66
CA THR A 51 12.31 23.79 8.97
C THR A 51 11.26 24.90 8.88
N MET A 52 11.28 25.72 7.83
CA MET A 52 10.27 26.76 7.61
C MET A 52 8.89 26.16 7.33
N VAL A 53 8.82 25.10 6.50
CA VAL A 53 7.56 24.38 6.28
C VAL A 53 7.06 23.73 7.57
N ALA A 54 7.95 23.09 8.34
CA ALA A 54 7.57 22.49 9.61
C ALA A 54 7.01 23.51 10.61
N ALA A 55 7.61 24.70 10.69
CA ALA A 55 7.13 25.80 11.51
C ALA A 55 5.73 26.27 11.06
N ALA A 56 5.52 26.45 9.75
CA ALA A 56 4.22 26.83 9.21
C ALA A 56 3.14 25.76 9.46
N MET A 57 3.51 24.48 9.38
CA MET A 57 2.64 23.34 9.69
C MET A 57 2.43 23.10 11.19
N GLN A 58 3.12 23.85 12.06
CA GLN A 58 3.17 23.64 13.52
C GLN A 58 3.54 22.19 13.88
N THR A 59 4.60 21.68 13.27
CA THR A 59 5.07 20.30 13.47
C THR A 59 6.60 20.23 13.56
N ALA A 60 7.13 19.06 13.89
CA ALA A 60 8.57 18.84 13.94
C ALA A 60 9.16 18.71 12.52
N GLN A 61 10.40 19.17 12.32
CA GLN A 61 11.09 19.01 11.05
C GLN A 61 11.21 17.53 10.63
N SER A 62 11.30 16.60 11.58
CA SER A 62 11.31 15.16 11.31
C SER A 62 10.05 14.67 10.61
N VAL A 63 8.88 15.29 10.86
CA VAL A 63 7.62 14.96 10.17
C VAL A 63 7.71 15.36 8.70
N VAL A 64 8.24 16.55 8.41
CA VAL A 64 8.49 17.02 7.04
C VAL A 64 9.54 16.14 6.35
N SER A 65 10.64 15.83 7.02
CA SER A 65 11.68 14.94 6.49
C SER A 65 11.14 13.54 6.17
N ASN A 66 10.27 12.99 7.01
CA ASN A 66 9.64 11.68 6.78
C ASN A 66 8.70 11.71 5.57
N LEU A 67 7.89 12.77 5.44
CA LEU A 67 7.06 12.98 4.27
C LEU A 67 7.91 13.07 2.99
N GLU A 68 8.97 13.88 2.99
CA GLU A 68 9.88 14.06 1.87
C GLU A 68 10.72 12.79 1.56
N ALA A 69 10.90 11.89 2.52
CA ALA A 69 11.49 10.58 2.31
C ALA A 69 10.54 9.55 1.68
N GLY A 70 9.23 9.86 1.58
CA GLY A 70 8.21 8.94 1.08
C GLY A 70 7.76 7.88 2.09
N SER A 71 7.94 8.17 3.38
CA SER A 71 7.40 7.34 4.47
C SER A 71 5.88 7.31 4.45
N ASP A 72 5.30 6.30 5.09
CA ASP A 72 3.86 6.24 5.26
C ASP A 72 3.44 7.31 6.29
N VAL A 73 2.65 8.28 5.84
CA VAL A 73 2.19 9.41 6.65
C VAL A 73 0.71 9.61 6.45
N LYS A 74 0.06 10.21 7.45
CA LYS A 74 -1.37 10.53 7.38
C LYS A 74 -1.64 11.47 6.19
N LEU A 75 -2.77 11.25 5.52
CA LEU A 75 -3.24 12.13 4.44
C LEU A 75 -3.33 13.60 4.89
N SER A 76 -3.75 13.85 6.13
CA SER A 76 -3.82 15.20 6.71
C SER A 76 -2.46 15.89 6.85
N THR A 77 -1.36 15.12 6.91
CA THR A 77 0.00 15.69 6.88
C THR A 77 0.36 16.15 5.49
N VAL A 78 0.05 15.35 4.46
CA VAL A 78 0.25 15.73 3.05
C VAL A 78 -0.57 16.96 2.71
N GLN A 79 -1.84 16.99 3.12
CA GLN A 79 -2.73 18.11 2.87
C GLN A 79 -2.22 19.41 3.49
N ARG A 80 -1.83 19.39 4.78
CA ARG A 80 -1.26 20.59 5.43
C ARG A 80 0.05 21.06 4.80
N TYR A 81 0.88 20.12 4.32
CA TYR A 81 2.10 20.48 3.59
C TYR A 81 1.75 21.22 2.30
N CYS A 82 0.83 20.67 1.51
CA CYS A 82 0.26 21.29 0.31
C CYS A 82 -0.34 22.68 0.57
N GLU A 83 -1.07 22.87 1.68
CA GLU A 83 -1.61 24.16 2.11
C GLU A 83 -0.52 25.21 2.35
N VAL A 84 0.59 24.83 3.01
CA VAL A 84 1.75 25.73 3.20
C VAL A 84 2.39 26.13 1.87
N LEU A 85 2.38 25.24 0.88
CA LEU A 85 2.86 25.55 -0.47
C LEU A 85 1.85 26.38 -1.30
N GLY A 86 0.65 26.64 -0.79
CA GLY A 86 -0.42 27.30 -1.55
C GLY A 86 -0.97 26.45 -2.71
N GLN A 87 -0.78 25.12 -2.66
CA GLN A 87 -1.16 24.20 -3.72
C GLN A 87 -2.14 23.15 -3.18
N PRO A 88 -3.46 23.23 -3.46
CA PRO A 88 -4.44 22.29 -2.92
C PRO A 88 -4.21 20.86 -3.43
N LEU A 89 -4.37 19.87 -2.54
CA LEU A 89 -4.26 18.46 -2.87
C LEU A 89 -5.51 17.96 -3.61
N LEU A 90 -5.35 17.53 -4.86
CA LEU A 90 -6.41 16.88 -5.64
C LEU A 90 -6.22 15.37 -5.65
N LEU A 91 -7.27 14.64 -5.25
CA LEU A 91 -7.28 13.17 -5.23
C LEU A 91 -8.18 12.63 -6.34
N SER A 92 -7.70 11.60 -7.03
CA SER A 92 -8.47 10.87 -8.05
C SER A 92 -8.26 9.36 -7.86
N LEU A 93 -9.31 8.58 -8.13
CA LEU A 93 -9.27 7.13 -8.06
C LEU A 93 -9.10 6.56 -9.47
N GLY A 94 -8.07 5.74 -9.66
CA GLY A 94 -7.82 5.02 -10.89
C GLY A 94 -8.40 3.60 -10.87
N PRO A 95 -8.56 2.96 -12.04
CA PRO A 95 -8.97 1.57 -12.13
C PRO A 95 -7.93 0.65 -11.47
N ARG A 96 -8.38 -0.33 -10.69
CA ARG A 96 -7.50 -1.37 -10.14
C ARG A 96 -7.16 -2.37 -11.24
N LYS A 97 -5.87 -2.54 -11.56
CA LYS A 97 -5.43 -3.64 -12.43
C LYS A 97 -5.78 -4.97 -11.73
N PRO A 98 -6.51 -5.91 -12.38
CA PRO A 98 -6.85 -7.17 -11.74
C PRO A 98 -5.57 -7.93 -11.42
N ALA A 99 -5.36 -8.25 -10.15
CA ALA A 99 -4.25 -9.09 -9.72
C ALA A 99 -4.37 -10.46 -10.42
N LYS A 100 -3.28 -10.97 -10.99
CA LYS A 100 -3.24 -12.34 -11.51
C LYS A 100 -3.52 -13.27 -10.34
N ARG A 101 -4.74 -13.81 -10.24
CA ARG A 101 -5.08 -14.84 -9.25
C ARG A 101 -4.06 -15.96 -9.40
N ALA A 102 -3.23 -16.18 -8.38
CA ALA A 102 -2.54 -17.45 -8.22
C ALA A 102 -3.62 -18.54 -8.26
N LYS A 103 -3.38 -19.61 -9.04
CA LYS A 103 -4.29 -20.75 -9.15
C LYS A 103 -4.45 -21.36 -7.76
N GLY A 104 -5.51 -20.99 -7.06
CA GLY A 104 -5.85 -21.56 -5.77
C GLY A 104 -6.20 -23.03 -5.96
N THR A 105 -5.46 -23.89 -5.27
CA THR A 105 -5.90 -25.24 -4.92
C THR A 105 -7.33 -25.15 -4.42
N VAL A 106 -8.26 -25.73 -5.17
CA VAL A 106 -9.64 -25.92 -4.71
C VAL A 106 -9.54 -26.84 -3.50
N VAL A 107 -9.64 -26.28 -2.29
CA VAL A 107 -9.91 -27.10 -1.11
C VAL A 107 -11.35 -27.58 -1.26
N SER A 108 -11.49 -28.75 -1.86
CA SER A 108 -12.73 -29.51 -1.91
C SER A 108 -13.23 -29.69 -0.47
N ARG A 109 -14.32 -29.00 -0.13
CA ARG A 109 -15.05 -29.25 1.11
C ARG A 109 -15.79 -30.58 0.92
N ALA A 110 -15.19 -31.66 1.41
CA ALA A 110 -15.86 -32.95 1.48
C ALA A 110 -17.11 -32.81 2.37
N GLN A 111 -18.30 -32.99 1.78
CA GLN A 111 -19.54 -33.25 2.51
C GLN A 111 -19.43 -34.62 3.18
N GLY A 112 -19.08 -34.63 4.46
CA GLY A 112 -19.27 -35.78 5.35
C GLY A 112 -20.48 -35.52 6.22
N GLY A 113 -21.63 -36.11 5.89
CA GLY A 113 -22.74 -36.22 6.84
C GLY A 113 -22.43 -37.26 7.93
N LYS A 114 -23.10 -37.14 9.09
CA LYS A 114 -23.92 -38.21 9.70
C LYS A 114 -24.45 -37.82 11.11
N HIS A 115 -25.78 -37.86 11.20
CA HIS A 115 -26.68 -38.21 12.31
C HIS A 115 -26.68 -37.45 13.65
N ALA A 116 -27.73 -36.66 13.85
CA ALA A 116 -28.38 -36.48 15.16
C ALA A 116 -29.90 -36.26 14.97
N THR A 117 -30.69 -37.31 15.16
CA THR A 117 -32.14 -37.18 15.44
C THR A 117 -32.52 -38.21 16.49
N VAL A 118 -32.69 -37.70 17.70
CA VAL A 118 -33.39 -38.36 18.82
C VAL A 118 -34.88 -38.35 18.51
N SER A 119 -35.55 -39.50 18.62
CA SER A 119 -37.01 -39.56 18.72
C SER A 119 -37.41 -40.78 19.56
N ARG A 120 -37.89 -40.51 20.77
CA ARG A 120 -38.55 -41.45 21.68
C ARG A 120 -40.05 -41.43 21.42
N SER A 121 -40.68 -42.62 21.36
CA SER A 121 -42.05 -42.98 21.80
C SER A 121 -42.46 -44.25 21.07
N GLY A 122 -43.09 -45.29 21.60
CA GLY A 122 -43.65 -45.61 22.92
C GLY A 122 -44.43 -46.93 22.79
N ARG A 123 -44.42 -47.73 23.86
CA ARG A 123 -45.49 -48.62 24.41
C ARG A 123 -46.26 -49.62 23.52
N SER A 124 -46.52 -50.79 24.14
CA SER A 124 -47.58 -51.80 23.86
C SER A 124 -47.21 -52.86 22.82
N GLY A 125 -47.32 -54.18 23.02
CA GLY A 125 -47.88 -55.00 24.09
C GLY A 125 -48.25 -56.37 23.47
N ARG A 126 -47.97 -57.46 24.17
CA ARG A 126 -48.74 -58.73 24.24
C ARG A 126 -47.96 -59.77 25.03
#